data_AF-A0A925LQF6-F1
#
_entry.id   AF-A0A925LQF6-F1
#
_cell.length_a   1.000
_cell.length_b   1.000
_cell.length_c   1.000
_cell.angle_alpha   90.00
_cell.angle_beta   90.00
_cell.angle_gamma   90.00
#
_symmetry.space_group_name_H-M   'P 1'
#
loop_
_entity.id
_entity.type
_entity.pdbx_description
1 polymer ?
#
loop_
_entity_poly.entity_id
_entity_poly.type
_entity_poly.pdbx_seq_one_letter_code
_entity_poly.pdbx_strand_id
1 'polypeptide(L)'
;MLTPAQKVILRTMVMSDPTITAIVAAADDIAIAAWLNTPVVEKCWKTSMDISEVHDIMDWTEFIGRSVGEKAAFTCMFVMGFVNPSRPNIRSGLNDIFSGTGAKPIALRAAFLTIMQRPMTRAEKTVATGPVNGTYTLTFEGELSYADASELR
;
A
#
# COMPACT_ATOMS: atom_id res chain seq x y z
N MET A 1 6.60 -5.88 -12.93
CA MET A 1 6.29 -6.94 -13.91
C MET A 1 5.72 -8.14 -13.17
N LEU A 2 4.61 -8.71 -13.63
CA LEU A 2 3.99 -9.90 -13.03
C LEU A 2 4.87 -11.14 -13.23
N THR A 3 5.03 -11.94 -12.18
CA THR A 3 5.65 -13.27 -12.26
C THR A 3 4.72 -14.26 -12.98
N PRO A 4 5.25 -15.35 -13.58
CA PRO A 4 4.42 -16.37 -14.22
C PRO A 4 3.34 -16.96 -13.30
N ALA A 5 3.66 -17.18 -12.01
CA ALA A 5 2.70 -17.67 -11.02
C ALA A 5 1.56 -16.67 -10.77
N GLN A 6 1.88 -15.38 -10.65
CA GLN A 6 0.87 -14.33 -10.51
C GLN A 6 -0.05 -14.24 -11.73
N LYS A 7 0.50 -14.40 -12.95
CA LYS A 7 -0.31 -14.42 -14.18
C LYS A 7 -1.32 -15.57 -14.20
N VAL A 8 -0.94 -16.77 -13.75
CA VAL A 8 -1.87 -17.92 -13.67
C VAL A 8 -3.01 -17.65 -12.67
N ILE A 9 -2.68 -17.08 -11.51
CA ILE A 9 -3.66 -16.72 -10.48
C ILE A 9 -4.64 -15.67 -11.02
N LEU A 10 -4.13 -14.61 -11.64
CA LEU A 10 -4.94 -13.53 -12.20
C LEU A 10 -5.81 -14.02 -13.36
N ARG A 11 -5.26 -14.85 -14.27
CA ARG A 11 -6.04 -15.46 -15.36
C ARG A 11 -7.20 -16.29 -14.82
N THR A 12 -6.94 -17.13 -13.83
CA THR A 12 -7.98 -17.95 -13.19
C THR A 12 -9.11 -17.07 -12.65
N MET A 13 -8.75 -15.96 -11.99
CA MET A 13 -9.71 -15.01 -11.45
C MET A 13 -10.53 -14.34 -12.56
N VAL A 14 -9.90 -13.82 -13.61
CA VAL A 14 -10.57 -13.18 -14.76
C VAL A 14 -11.52 -14.16 -15.48
N MET A 15 -11.13 -15.43 -15.65
CA MET A 15 -11.97 -16.45 -16.29
C MET A 15 -13.14 -16.90 -15.41
N SER A 16 -13.01 -16.79 -14.08
CA SER A 16 -14.03 -17.26 -13.13
C SER A 16 -15.07 -16.21 -12.75
N ASP A 17 -14.76 -14.92 -12.93
CA ASP A 17 -15.60 -13.84 -12.45
C ASP A 17 -16.78 -13.55 -13.41
N PRO A 18 -18.03 -13.68 -12.96
CA PRO A 18 -19.20 -13.48 -13.82
C PRO A 18 -19.40 -12.02 -14.24
N THR A 19 -18.81 -11.05 -13.53
CA THR A 19 -18.98 -9.61 -13.81
C THR A 19 -18.21 -9.15 -15.05
N ILE A 20 -17.20 -9.91 -15.47
CA ILE A 20 -16.32 -9.56 -16.59
C ILE A 20 -16.46 -10.50 -17.79
N THR A 21 -17.31 -11.54 -17.71
CA THR A 21 -17.43 -12.57 -18.76
C THR A 21 -17.75 -12.00 -20.15
N ALA A 22 -18.62 -10.98 -20.23
CA ALA A 22 -18.95 -10.34 -21.51
C ALA A 22 -17.75 -9.58 -22.13
N ILE A 23 -16.95 -8.94 -21.27
CA ILE A 23 -15.77 -8.17 -21.66
C ILE A 23 -14.64 -9.12 -22.11
N VAL A 24 -14.47 -10.23 -21.40
CA VAL A 24 -13.54 -11.31 -21.77
C VAL A 24 -13.93 -11.92 -23.12
N ALA A 25 -15.21 -12.22 -23.34
CA ALA A 25 -15.69 -12.77 -24.61
C ALA A 25 -15.49 -11.81 -25.79
N ALA A 26 -15.57 -10.49 -25.54
CA ALA A 26 -15.31 -9.44 -26.52
C ALA A 26 -13.81 -9.19 -26.78
N ALA A 27 -12.90 -9.83 -26.02
CA ALA A 27 -11.46 -9.59 -26.04
C ALA A 27 -11.09 -8.10 -25.85
N ASP A 28 -11.86 -7.38 -25.03
CA ASP A 28 -11.61 -5.97 -24.72
C ASP A 28 -10.58 -5.85 -23.59
N ASP A 29 -9.30 -5.92 -23.99
CA ASP A 29 -8.15 -5.90 -23.07
C ASP A 29 -8.05 -4.59 -22.27
N ILE A 30 -8.58 -3.47 -22.80
CA ILE A 30 -8.61 -2.18 -22.10
C ILE A 30 -9.59 -2.24 -20.93
N ALA A 31 -10.80 -2.75 -21.17
CA ALA A 31 -11.80 -2.89 -20.14
C ALA A 31 -11.42 -3.95 -19.08
N ILE A 32 -10.70 -5.00 -19.48
CA ILE A 32 -10.13 -5.98 -18.52
C ILE A 32 -9.10 -5.31 -17.60
N ALA A 33 -8.16 -4.54 -18.15
CA ALA A 33 -7.19 -3.79 -17.36
C ALA A 33 -7.87 -2.81 -16.39
N ALA A 34 -8.87 -2.06 -16.85
CA ALA A 34 -9.63 -1.13 -16.02
C ALA A 34 -10.36 -1.85 -14.86
N TRP A 35 -10.95 -3.02 -15.13
CA TRP A 35 -11.60 -3.82 -14.10
C TRP A 35 -10.61 -4.37 -13.07
N LEU A 36 -9.42 -4.82 -13.50
CA LEU A 36 -8.35 -5.29 -12.62
C LEU A 36 -7.76 -4.18 -11.73
N ASN A 37 -7.67 -2.96 -12.26
CA ASN A 37 -7.15 -1.78 -11.56
C ASN A 37 -8.19 -1.09 -10.66
N THR A 38 -9.44 -1.56 -10.65
CA THR A 38 -10.48 -0.97 -9.79
C THR A 38 -10.11 -1.15 -8.30
N PRO A 39 -10.20 -0.09 -7.48
CA PRO A 39 -9.85 -0.16 -6.07
C PRO A 39 -10.83 -1.02 -5.27
N VAL A 40 -10.33 -1.67 -4.23
CA VAL A 40 -11.08 -2.46 -3.25
C VAL A 40 -10.97 -1.86 -1.84
N VAL A 41 -11.81 -2.32 -0.92
CA VAL A 41 -11.87 -1.80 0.46
C VAL A 41 -10.65 -2.24 1.26
N GLU A 42 -10.05 -3.39 0.93
CA GLU A 42 -8.85 -3.88 1.58
C GLU A 42 -7.64 -2.95 1.35
N LYS A 43 -6.85 -2.79 2.41
CA LYS A 43 -5.68 -1.91 2.41
C LYS A 43 -4.38 -2.68 2.38
N CYS A 44 -3.39 -2.08 1.74
CA CYS A 44 -2.01 -2.55 1.77
C CYS A 44 -1.07 -1.46 2.29
N TRP A 45 0.12 -1.89 2.72
CA TRP A 45 1.21 -0.97 3.03
C TRP A 45 1.77 -0.37 1.75
N LYS A 46 1.92 0.96 1.71
CA LYS A 46 2.64 1.64 0.62
C LYS A 46 4.09 1.18 0.60
N THR A 47 4.69 1.04 -0.57
CA THR A 47 6.15 0.83 -0.69
C THR A 47 6.95 2.12 -0.73
N SER A 48 6.28 3.26 -0.91
CA SER A 48 6.86 4.58 -0.81
C SER A 48 5.85 5.55 -0.18
N MET A 49 6.31 6.26 0.85
CA MET A 49 5.60 7.35 1.50
C MET A 49 6.53 8.55 1.52
N ASP A 50 6.10 9.65 0.89
CA ASP A 50 6.91 10.85 0.74
C ASP A 50 6.89 11.70 2.02
N ILE A 51 7.97 12.44 2.27
CA ILE A 51 8.06 13.34 3.44
C ILE A 51 7.00 14.45 3.40
N SER A 52 6.54 14.86 2.21
CA SER A 52 5.44 15.83 2.06
C SER A 52 4.14 15.35 2.72
N GLU A 53 3.78 14.07 2.53
CA GLU A 53 2.60 13.46 3.18
C GLU A 53 2.73 13.47 4.71
N VAL A 54 3.96 13.40 5.22
CA VAL A 54 4.25 13.45 6.65
C VAL A 54 4.12 14.88 7.18
N HIS A 55 4.53 15.89 6.41
CA HIS A 55 4.36 17.29 6.80
C HIS A 55 2.90 17.69 6.96
N ASP A 56 1.99 17.12 6.17
CA ASP A 56 0.55 17.41 6.24
C ASP A 56 -0.11 16.92 7.55
N ILE A 57 0.44 15.86 8.17
CA ILE A 57 -0.12 15.26 9.39
C ILE A 57 0.66 15.58 10.68
N MET A 58 1.84 16.21 10.55
CA MET A 58 2.78 16.34 11.67
C MET A 58 2.27 17.30 12.76
N ASP A 59 2.16 16.82 14.01
CA ASP A 59 2.07 17.72 15.17
C ASP A 59 3.49 18.15 15.55
N TRP A 60 3.90 19.34 15.11
CA TRP A 60 5.22 19.90 15.42
C TRP A 60 5.45 20.13 16.91
N THR A 61 4.40 20.38 17.70
CA THR A 61 4.54 20.50 19.16
C THR A 61 4.94 19.16 19.76
N GLU A 62 4.30 18.08 19.30
CA GLU A 62 4.63 16.72 19.72
C GLU A 62 6.05 16.32 19.29
N PHE A 63 6.43 16.63 18.05
CA PHE A 63 7.77 16.36 17.52
C PHE A 63 8.86 17.12 18.29
N ILE A 64 8.66 18.41 18.57
CA ILE A 64 9.58 19.22 19.37
C ILE A 64 9.70 18.68 20.80
N GLY A 65 8.65 18.06 21.34
CA GLY A 65 8.66 17.43 22.66
C GLY A 65 9.46 16.12 22.75
N ARG A 66 9.84 15.51 21.61
CA ARG A 66 10.61 14.25 21.58
C ARG A 66 12.07 14.45 21.99
N SER A 67 12.71 13.36 22.42
CA SER A 67 14.14 13.34 22.71
C SER A 67 15.01 13.61 21.48
N VAL A 68 16.27 13.99 21.71
CA VAL A 68 17.23 14.22 20.62
C VAL A 68 17.44 12.95 19.78
N GLY A 69 17.49 11.79 20.42
CA GLY A 69 17.64 10.50 19.74
C GLY A 69 16.45 10.15 18.84
N GLU A 70 15.22 10.36 19.31
CA GLU A 70 14.00 10.12 18.54
C GLU A 70 13.90 11.05 17.31
N LYS A 71 14.24 12.33 17.49
CA LYS A 71 14.29 13.29 16.36
C LYS A 71 15.34 12.90 15.33
N ALA A 72 16.54 12.50 15.77
CA ALA A 72 17.60 12.07 14.87
C ALA A 72 17.22 10.78 14.12
N ALA A 73 16.57 9.82 14.79
CA ALA A 73 16.05 8.61 14.17
C ALA A 73 14.98 8.93 13.11
N PHE A 74 14.06 9.86 13.41
CA PHE A 74 13.06 10.33 12.45
C PHE A 74 13.71 10.98 11.22
N THR A 75 14.65 11.91 11.42
CA THR A 75 15.35 12.56 10.30
C THR A 75 16.15 11.55 9.47
N CYS A 76 16.81 10.58 10.10
CA CYS A 76 17.53 9.51 9.41
C CYS A 76 16.58 8.65 8.54
N MET A 77 15.38 8.36 9.04
CA MET A 77 14.37 7.58 8.32
C MET A 77 13.92 8.26 7.00
N PHE A 78 13.91 9.59 6.95
CA PHE A 78 13.47 10.37 5.79
C PHE A 78 14.61 11.08 5.05
N VAL A 79 15.88 10.73 5.30
CA VAL A 79 17.03 11.39 4.66
C VAL A 79 16.98 11.31 3.12
N MET A 80 16.35 10.27 2.58
CA MET A 80 16.17 10.06 1.14
C MET A 80 14.92 10.76 0.57
N GLY A 81 14.16 11.49 1.40
CA GLY A 81 12.90 12.15 1.02
C GLY A 81 11.66 11.25 1.08
N PHE A 82 11.83 9.93 1.12
CA PHE A 82 10.75 8.96 1.25
C PHE A 82 11.14 7.82 2.17
N VAL A 83 10.13 7.09 2.67
CA VAL A 83 10.31 5.86 3.43
C VAL A 83 9.42 4.76 2.85
N ASN A 84 9.73 3.50 3.16
CA ASN A 84 8.94 2.35 2.73
C ASN A 84 8.16 1.73 3.92
N PRO A 85 6.87 2.08 4.10
CA PRO A 85 6.02 1.49 5.14
C PRO A 85 5.76 0.00 5.03
N SER A 86 6.00 -0.64 3.88
CA SER A 86 5.84 -2.10 3.73
C SER A 86 6.83 -2.88 4.60
N ARG A 87 7.93 -2.25 5.01
CA ARG A 87 8.92 -2.84 5.90
C ARG A 87 8.49 -2.76 7.37
N PRO A 88 8.40 -3.90 8.10
CA PRO A 88 7.98 -3.90 9.50
C PRO A 88 8.83 -3.02 10.42
N ASN A 89 10.15 -2.96 10.20
CA ASN A 89 11.05 -2.16 11.04
C ASN A 89 10.79 -0.65 10.93
N ILE A 90 10.37 -0.15 9.75
CA ILE A 90 9.98 1.25 9.57
C ILE A 90 8.74 1.57 10.41
N ARG A 91 7.74 0.69 10.36
CA ARG A 91 6.49 0.87 11.13
C ARG A 91 6.75 0.83 12.63
N SER A 92 7.57 -0.11 13.09
CA SER A 92 7.99 -0.17 14.50
C SER A 92 8.75 1.08 14.90
N GLY A 93 9.71 1.55 14.08
CA GLY A 93 10.46 2.76 14.37
C GLY A 93 9.57 4.00 14.52
N LEU A 94 8.58 4.20 13.65
CA LEU A 94 7.61 5.30 13.78
C LEU A 94 6.76 5.18 15.04
N ASN A 95 6.31 3.97 15.38
CA ASN A 95 5.56 3.73 16.61
C ASN A 95 6.40 3.98 17.88
N ASP A 96 7.69 3.64 17.84
CA ASP A 96 8.61 3.81 18.97
C ASP A 96 8.96 5.28 19.19
N ILE A 97 9.25 6.02 18.11
CA ILE A 97 9.53 7.48 18.14
C ILE A 97 8.36 8.26 18.78
N PHE A 98 7.13 7.86 18.47
CA PHE A 98 5.92 8.50 18.99
C PHE A 98 5.19 7.63 20.03
N SER A 99 5.93 6.85 20.82
CA SER A 99 5.39 5.87 21.78
C SER A 99 4.66 6.45 22.98
N GLY A 100 4.67 7.79 23.14
CA GLY A 100 3.99 8.48 24.24
C GLY A 100 2.51 8.10 24.39
N THR A 101 2.04 8.08 25.64
CA THR A 101 0.67 7.65 25.99
C THR A 101 -0.34 8.82 26.03
N GLY A 102 0.12 10.05 25.81
CA GLY A 102 -0.75 11.23 25.73
C GLY A 102 -1.64 11.22 24.47
N ALA A 103 -2.70 12.04 24.48
CA ALA A 103 -3.64 12.11 23.35
C ALA A 103 -2.97 12.49 22.02
N LYS A 104 -1.99 13.41 22.05
CA LYS A 104 -1.24 13.87 20.86
C LYS A 104 -0.42 12.76 20.18
N PRO A 105 0.50 12.05 20.87
CA PRO A 105 1.26 10.97 20.24
C PRO A 105 0.38 9.79 19.80
N ILE A 106 -0.73 9.52 20.49
CA ILE A 106 -1.73 8.54 20.04
C ILE A 106 -2.37 8.97 18.71
N ALA A 107 -2.85 10.21 18.64
CA ALA A 107 -3.46 10.76 17.42
C ALA A 107 -2.47 10.80 16.26
N LEU A 108 -1.22 11.20 16.51
CA LEU A 108 -0.17 11.25 15.49
C LEU A 108 0.18 9.86 14.95
N ARG A 109 0.29 8.83 15.81
CA ARG A 109 0.49 7.45 15.36
C ARG A 109 -0.69 6.94 14.52
N ALA A 110 -1.92 7.29 14.88
CA ALA A 110 -3.11 6.93 14.09
C ALA A 110 -3.11 7.63 12.72
N ALA A 111 -2.66 8.89 12.66
CA ALA A 111 -2.48 9.61 11.40
C ALA A 111 -1.41 8.96 10.52
N PHE A 112 -0.24 8.61 11.09
CA PHE A 112 0.79 7.84 10.40
C PHE A 112 0.25 6.53 9.84
N LEU A 113 -0.51 5.77 10.64
CA LEU A 113 -1.11 4.50 10.20
C LEU A 113 -2.00 4.70 8.96
N THR A 114 -2.73 5.81 8.91
CA THR A 114 -3.61 6.14 7.78
C THR A 114 -2.82 6.42 6.50
N ILE A 115 -1.78 7.26 6.56
CA ILE A 115 -0.97 7.63 5.38
C ILE A 115 -0.02 6.52 4.93
N MET A 116 0.39 5.63 5.83
CA MET A 116 1.21 4.46 5.49
C MET A 116 0.45 3.40 4.67
N GLN A 117 -0.87 3.52 4.58
CA GLN A 117 -1.74 2.57 3.93
C GLN A 117 -2.44 3.18 2.72
N ARG A 118 -2.74 2.35 1.72
CA ARG A 118 -3.57 2.72 0.58
C ARG A 118 -4.57 1.61 0.23
N PRO A 119 -5.71 1.93 -0.40
CA PRO A 119 -6.56 0.90 -0.99
C PRO A 119 -5.78 0.09 -2.03
N MET A 120 -6.08 -1.20 -2.11
CA MET A 120 -5.52 -2.12 -3.10
C MET A 120 -6.34 -2.09 -4.39
N THR A 121 -5.77 -2.50 -5.50
CA THR A 121 -6.55 -2.89 -6.69
C THR A 121 -7.04 -4.33 -6.58
N ARG A 122 -8.02 -4.74 -7.41
CA ARG A 122 -8.45 -6.15 -7.48
C ARG A 122 -7.26 -7.07 -7.80
N ALA A 123 -6.45 -6.70 -8.79
CA ALA A 123 -5.27 -7.47 -9.16
C ALA A 123 -4.30 -7.64 -7.98
N GLU A 124 -3.99 -6.54 -7.29
CA GLU A 124 -3.12 -6.54 -6.12
C GLU A 124 -3.67 -7.44 -5.02
N LYS A 125 -4.98 -7.37 -4.73
CA LYS A 125 -5.64 -8.22 -3.73
C LYS A 125 -5.50 -9.70 -4.06
N THR A 126 -5.69 -10.08 -5.31
CA THR A 126 -5.68 -11.50 -5.72
C THR A 126 -4.31 -12.14 -5.55
N VAL A 127 -3.23 -11.38 -5.72
CA VAL A 127 -1.85 -11.90 -5.61
C VAL A 127 -1.15 -11.53 -4.29
N ALA A 128 -1.77 -10.68 -3.47
CA ALA A 128 -1.22 -10.31 -2.18
C ALA A 128 -1.20 -11.50 -1.22
N THR A 129 -0.21 -11.48 -0.31
CA THR A 129 -0.20 -12.41 0.82
C THR A 129 -1.09 -11.83 1.92
N GLY A 130 -1.89 -12.69 2.55
CA GLY A 130 -2.97 -12.36 3.48
C GLY A 130 -2.59 -11.33 4.56
N PRO A 131 -3.60 -10.68 5.18
CA PRO A 131 -3.35 -9.53 6.01
C PRO A 131 -2.66 -9.95 7.31
N VAL A 132 -1.60 -9.22 7.68
CA VAL A 132 -1.06 -9.26 9.04
C VAL A 132 -1.62 -8.05 9.76
N ASN A 133 -2.43 -8.27 10.80
CA ASN A 133 -3.17 -7.22 11.52
C ASN A 133 -4.03 -6.33 10.61
N GLY A 134 -4.77 -6.94 9.69
CA GLY A 134 -5.74 -6.24 8.84
C GLY A 134 -5.16 -5.46 7.65
N THR A 135 -3.84 -5.53 7.41
CA THR A 135 -3.19 -4.87 6.26
C THR A 135 -2.35 -5.86 5.46
N TYR A 136 -2.54 -5.84 4.14
CA TYR A 136 -1.84 -6.73 3.20
C TYR A 136 -0.43 -6.24 2.90
N THR A 137 0.45 -7.19 2.57
CA THR A 137 1.76 -6.90 1.97
C THR A 137 1.72 -7.31 0.51
N LEU A 138 2.04 -6.35 -0.37
CA LEU A 138 1.99 -6.56 -1.81
C LEU A 138 3.16 -7.40 -2.29
N THR A 139 2.85 -8.40 -3.13
CA THR A 139 3.84 -9.13 -3.94
C THR A 139 3.97 -8.54 -5.34
N PHE A 140 3.01 -7.70 -5.72
CA PHE A 140 2.96 -6.89 -6.92
C PHE A 140 2.30 -5.57 -6.56
N GLU A 141 2.88 -4.46 -7.02
CA GLU A 141 2.35 -3.12 -6.89
C GLU A 141 2.38 -2.44 -8.24
N GLY A 142 1.26 -1.78 -8.59
CA GLY A 142 1.14 -0.98 -9.80
C GLY A 142 -0.12 -1.27 -10.59
N GLU A 143 -0.34 -0.44 -11.61
CA GLU A 143 -1.43 -0.62 -12.55
C GLU A 143 -1.06 -1.63 -13.64
N LEU A 144 -2.02 -2.48 -13.99
CA LEU A 144 -1.90 -3.38 -15.14
C LEU A 144 -2.25 -2.64 -16.42
N SER A 145 -1.42 -2.79 -17.43
CA SER A 145 -1.68 -2.25 -18.77
C SER A 145 -2.62 -3.16 -19.56
N TYR A 146 -3.11 -2.68 -20.70
CA TYR A 146 -3.86 -3.51 -21.65
C TYR A 146 -3.01 -4.67 -22.21
N ALA A 147 -1.68 -4.49 -22.30
CA ALA A 147 -0.77 -5.54 -22.73
C ALA A 147 -0.68 -6.66 -21.67
N ASP A 148 -0.62 -6.30 -20.39
CA ASP A 148 -0.69 -7.28 -19.30
C ASP A 148 -2.05 -8.00 -19.31
N ALA A 149 -3.15 -7.26 -19.53
CA ALA A 149 -4.49 -7.85 -19.59
C ALA A 149 -4.67 -8.84 -20.76
N SER A 150 -4.08 -8.56 -21.92
CA SER A 150 -4.09 -9.48 -23.06
C SER A 150 -3.43 -10.82 -22.73
N GLU A 151 -2.46 -10.86 -21.82
CA GLU A 151 -1.82 -12.11 -21.39
C GLU A 151 -2.66 -12.88 -20.34
N LEU A 152 -3.68 -12.24 -19.75
CA LEU A 152 -4.48 -12.78 -18.65
C LEU A 152 -5.85 -13.31 -19.07
N ARG A 153 -6.21 -13.23 -20.35
CA ARG A 153 -7.38 -13.91 -20.91
C ARG A 153 -7.07 -15.27 -21.53
#